data_AF-A0A498H735-F1
#
_entry.id   AF-A0A498H735-F1
#
_cell.length_a   1.000
_cell.length_b   1.000
_cell.length_c   1.000
_cell.angle_alpha   90.00
_cell.angle_beta   90.00
_cell.angle_gamma   90.00
#
_symmetry.space_group_name_H-M   'P 1'
#
loop_
_entity.id
_entity.type
_entity.pdbx_description
1 polymer ?
#
loop_
_entity_poly.entity_id
_entity_poly.type
_entity_poly.pdbx_seq_one_letter_code
_entity_poly.pdbx_strand_id
1 'polypeptide(L)'
;MEFKLTFNDGIQMLSYMINNMEVDGTVTEERIASLVLQELRGHAYDGVTVNELCRILKECFGVVAVYCCDLIQRLKLEMDMYCLDGQHLYFVQC
;
A
#
# COMPACT_ATOMS: atom_id res chain seq x y z
N MET A 1 18.25 -33.73 -14.70
CA MET A 1 16.89 -34.20 -15.04
C MET A 1 15.96 -33.03 -14.82
N GLU A 2 15.58 -32.32 -15.89
CA GLU A 2 14.70 -31.16 -15.79
C GLU A 2 13.24 -31.64 -15.74
N PHE A 3 12.57 -31.42 -14.62
CA PHE A 3 11.14 -31.65 -14.51
C PHE A 3 10.41 -30.44 -15.08
N LYS A 4 9.72 -30.63 -16.20
CA LYS A 4 8.90 -29.59 -16.80
C LYS A 4 7.54 -29.57 -16.10
N LEU A 5 7.29 -28.55 -15.28
CA LEU A 5 5.97 -28.32 -14.69
C LEU A 5 4.99 -27.92 -15.80
N THR A 6 3.95 -28.73 -15.98
CA THR A 6 2.85 -28.48 -16.91
C THR A 6 1.58 -28.23 -16.13
N PHE A 7 0.97 -27.06 -16.33
CA PHE A 7 -0.30 -26.67 -15.73
C PHE A 7 -1.42 -26.77 -16.76
N ASN A 8 -2.58 -27.26 -16.35
CA ASN A 8 -3.73 -27.45 -17.25
C ASN A 8 -4.51 -26.15 -17.48
N ASP A 9 -4.50 -25.23 -16.52
CA ASP A 9 -5.15 -23.92 -16.62
C ASP A 9 -4.48 -22.87 -15.70
N GLY A 10 -4.92 -21.62 -15.83
CA GLY A 10 -4.41 -20.50 -15.04
C GLY A 10 -4.74 -20.58 -13.56
N ILE A 11 -5.80 -21.28 -13.15
CA ILE A 11 -6.19 -21.46 -11.75
C ILE A 11 -5.23 -22.44 -11.07
N GLN A 12 -4.86 -23.54 -11.74
CA GLN A 12 -3.84 -24.47 -11.27
C GLN A 12 -2.48 -23.78 -11.12
N MET A 13 -2.10 -22.95 -12.09
CA MET A 13 -0.86 -22.19 -12.03
C MET A 13 -0.86 -21.19 -10.85
N LEU A 14 -1.96 -20.46 -10.66
CA LEU A 14 -2.11 -19.49 -9.57
C LEU A 14 -2.07 -20.18 -8.20
N SER A 15 -2.80 -21.30 -8.06
CA SER A 15 -2.82 -22.10 -6.84
C SER A 15 -1.43 -22.67 -6.52
N TYR A 16 -0.69 -23.15 -7.53
CA TYR A 16 0.68 -23.60 -7.34
C TYR A 16 1.61 -22.47 -6.90
N MET A 17 1.51 -21.29 -7.51
CA MET A 17 2.32 -20.13 -7.11
C MET A 17 2.07 -19.70 -5.66
N ILE A 18 0.80 -19.65 -5.23
CA ILE A 18 0.44 -19.28 -3.87
C ILE A 18 0.94 -20.33 -2.87
N ASN A 19 0.73 -21.62 -3.17
CA ASN A 19 1.09 -22.70 -2.25
C ASN A 19 2.60 -22.95 -2.14
N ASN A 20 3.39 -22.51 -3.13
CA ASN A 20 4.85 -22.62 -3.11
C ASN A 20 5.54 -21.26 -2.86
N MET A 21 4.80 -20.27 -2.39
CA MET A 21 5.38 -18.99 -1.97
C MET A 21 6.11 -19.20 -0.65
N GLU A 22 7.44 -19.07 -0.67
CA GLU A 22 8.24 -19.07 0.54
C GLU A 22 8.39 -17.65 1.08
N VAL A 23 8.27 -17.49 2.40
CA VAL A 23 8.53 -16.22 3.07
C VAL A 23 10.05 -16.08 3.25
N ASP A 24 10.67 -15.29 2.38
CA ASP A 24 12.12 -15.01 2.39
C ASP A 24 12.56 -14.08 3.55
N GLY A 25 11.60 -13.47 4.24
CA GLY A 25 11.88 -12.66 5.41
C GLY A 25 10.63 -11.99 5.97
N THR A 26 10.74 -11.50 7.20
CA THR A 26 9.74 -10.61 7.79
C THR A 26 10.31 -9.19 7.82
N VAL A 27 9.41 -8.22 7.76
CA VAL A 27 9.77 -6.83 7.96
C VAL A 27 8.89 -6.30 9.08
N THR A 28 9.40 -5.34 9.86
CA THR A 28 8.61 -4.79 10.96
C THR A 28 7.51 -3.88 10.42
N GLU A 29 6.45 -3.70 11.21
CA GLU A 29 5.34 -2.81 10.86
C GLU A 29 5.84 -1.39 10.58
N GLU A 30 6.84 -0.91 11.34
CA GLU A 30 7.43 0.41 11.12
C GLU A 30 8.11 0.49 9.75
N ARG A 31 8.80 -0.56 9.32
CA ARG A 31 9.50 -0.56 8.03
C ARG A 31 8.53 -0.63 6.85
N ILE A 32 7.45 -1.40 6.96
CA ILE A 32 6.34 -1.35 5.99
C ILE A 32 5.77 0.07 5.94
N ALA A 33 5.47 0.66 7.10
CA ALA A 33 4.91 2.00 7.16
C ALA A 33 5.83 3.02 6.50
N SER A 34 7.14 3.00 6.77
CA SER A 34 8.11 3.91 6.14
C SER A 34 8.19 3.74 4.62
N LEU A 35 8.20 2.51 4.11
CA LEU A 35 8.24 2.25 2.66
C LEU A 35 6.96 2.72 1.97
N VAL A 36 5.81 2.41 2.56
CA VAL A 36 4.51 2.87 2.05
C VAL A 36 4.43 4.40 2.07
N LEU A 37 4.85 5.05 3.16
CA LEU A 37 4.88 6.50 3.26
C LEU A 37 5.81 7.14 2.21
N GLN A 38 6.99 6.56 1.98
CA GLN A 38 7.94 7.06 0.98
C GLN A 38 7.35 7.01 -0.44
N GLU A 39 6.68 5.91 -0.80
CA GLU A 39 6.03 5.80 -2.10
C GLU A 39 4.79 6.70 -2.20
N LEU A 40 3.98 6.79 -1.14
CA LEU A 40 2.82 7.67 -1.09
C LEU A 40 3.17 9.15 -1.22
N ARG A 41 4.38 9.58 -0.82
CA ARG A 41 4.86 10.95 -1.07
C ARG A 41 4.83 11.31 -2.55
N GLY A 42 5.08 10.36 -3.45
CA GLY A 42 4.99 10.57 -4.90
C GLY A 42 3.56 10.72 -5.42
N HIS A 43 2.57 10.32 -4.61
CA HIS A 43 1.14 10.37 -4.96
C HIS A 43 0.37 11.46 -4.21
N ALA A 44 0.96 12.06 -3.17
CA ALA A 44 0.35 13.14 -2.42
C ALA A 44 0.63 14.48 -3.11
N TYR A 45 -0.43 15.24 -3.35
CA TYR A 45 -0.40 16.60 -3.90
C TYR A 45 -1.41 17.46 -3.14
N ASP A 46 -1.27 18.79 -3.23
CA ASP A 46 -2.21 19.70 -2.58
C ASP A 46 -3.64 19.47 -3.09
N GLY A 47 -4.56 19.25 -2.17
CA GLY A 47 -5.95 18.93 -2.47
C GLY A 47 -6.21 17.44 -2.72
N VAL A 48 -5.24 16.54 -2.52
CA VAL A 48 -5.50 15.08 -2.60
C VAL A 48 -6.57 14.68 -1.59
N THR A 49 -7.53 13.85 -2.00
CA THR A 49 -8.58 13.40 -1.08
C THR A 49 -8.16 12.19 -0.24
N VAL A 50 -8.73 12.07 0.96
CA VAL A 50 -8.59 10.87 1.81
C VAL A 50 -9.04 9.60 1.06
N ASN A 51 -10.09 9.71 0.23
CA ASN A 51 -10.59 8.59 -0.57
C ASN A 51 -9.63 8.17 -1.68
N GLU A 52 -8.99 9.12 -2.36
CA GLU A 52 -7.96 8.80 -3.36
C GLU A 52 -6.76 8.10 -2.73
N LEU A 53 -6.26 8.59 -1.59
CA LEU A 53 -5.20 7.92 -0.85
C LEU A 53 -5.61 6.53 -0.38
N CYS A 54 -6.84 6.36 0.11
CA CYS A 54 -7.37 5.06 0.48
C CYS A 54 -7.47 4.10 -0.72
N ARG A 55 -7.83 4.61 -1.90
CA ARG A 55 -7.85 3.82 -3.14
C ARG A 55 -6.44 3.39 -3.54
N ILE A 56 -5.48 4.31 -3.51
CA ILE A 56 -4.06 4.02 -3.82
C ILE A 56 -3.52 2.95 -2.85
N LEU A 57 -3.78 3.10 -1.55
CA LEU A 57 -3.38 2.12 -0.53
C LEU A 57 -3.93 0.71 -0.83
N LYS A 58 -5.18 0.60 -1.27
CA LYS A 58 -5.81 -0.68 -1.60
C LYS A 58 -5.32 -1.26 -2.92
N GLU A 59 -5.33 -0.46 -3.98
CA GLU A 59 -5.10 -0.92 -5.35
C GLU A 59 -3.61 -1.06 -5.68
N CYS A 60 -2.77 -0.15 -5.20
CA CYS A 60 -1.34 -0.16 -5.49
C CYS A 60 -0.53 -0.93 -4.43
N PHE A 61 -0.93 -0.88 -3.16
CA PHE A 61 -0.17 -1.46 -2.05
C PHE A 61 -0.86 -2.67 -1.39
N GLY A 62 -2.07 -3.05 -1.82
CA GLY A 62 -2.78 -4.21 -1.28
C GLY A 62 -3.17 -4.06 0.20
N VAL A 63 -3.22 -2.83 0.73
CA VAL A 63 -3.52 -2.59 2.14
C VAL A 63 -4.98 -2.91 2.44
N VAL A 64 -5.21 -3.71 3.48
CA VAL A 64 -6.57 -4.05 3.93
C VAL A 64 -7.25 -2.80 4.48
N ALA A 65 -8.54 -2.62 4.17
CA ALA A 65 -9.30 -1.41 4.46
C ALA A 65 -9.21 -0.92 5.93
N VAL A 66 -9.12 -1.85 6.89
CA VAL A 66 -8.98 -1.57 8.33
C VAL A 66 -7.73 -0.75 8.63
N TYR A 67 -6.63 -0.97 7.92
CA TYR A 67 -5.34 -0.28 8.17
C TYR A 67 -5.18 1.01 7.36
N CYS A 68 -6.08 1.30 6.41
CA CYS A 68 -5.97 2.49 5.56
C CYS A 68 -6.07 3.79 6.38
N CYS A 69 -6.97 3.85 7.36
CA CYS A 69 -7.16 5.04 8.19
C CYS A 69 -5.90 5.38 9.00
N ASP A 70 -5.29 4.39 9.64
CA ASP A 70 -4.10 4.58 10.48
C ASP A 70 -2.89 5.04 9.66
N LEU A 71 -2.71 4.45 8.47
CA LEU A 71 -1.66 4.87 7.54
C LEU A 71 -1.87 6.30 7.04
N ILE A 72 -3.11 6.67 6.72
CA ILE A 72 -3.43 8.04 6.30
C ILE A 72 -3.17 9.03 7.45
N GLN A 73 -3.50 8.68 8.70
CA GLN A 73 -3.18 9.54 9.85
C GLN A 73 -1.67 9.72 10.03
N ARG A 74 -0.89 8.64 9.93
CA ARG A 74 0.57 8.71 9.93
C ARG A 74 1.09 9.58 8.80
N LEU A 75 0.54 9.44 7.59
CA LEU A 75 0.94 10.25 6.44
C LEU A 75 0.71 11.74 6.69
N LYS A 76 -0.42 12.13 7.29
CA LYS A 76 -0.68 13.54 7.63
C LYS A 76 0.39 14.12 8.56
N LEU A 77 0.82 13.36 9.56
CA LEU A 77 1.85 13.78 10.51
C LEU A 77 3.23 13.85 9.86
N GLU A 78 3.62 12.81 9.12
CA GLU A 78 4.96 12.66 8.52
C GLU A 78 5.20 13.55 7.29
N MET A 79 4.14 14.16 6.76
CA MET A 79 4.20 15.04 5.59
C MET A 79 3.71 16.45 5.89
N ASP A 80 3.48 16.79 7.17
CA ASP A 80 2.95 18.08 7.59
C ASP A 80 1.71 18.49 6.78
N MET A 81 0.73 17.59 6.70
CA MET A 81 -0.52 17.83 5.99
C MET A 81 -1.67 18.11 6.96
N TYR A 82 -2.57 18.99 6.56
CA TYR A 82 -3.78 19.32 7.29
C TYR A 82 -5.03 19.09 6.43
N CYS A 83 -6.18 19.02 7.10
CA CYS A 83 -7.48 18.78 6.47
C CYS A 83 -8.47 19.79 7.02
N LEU A 84 -9.02 20.66 6.16
CA LEU A 84 -9.97 21.70 6.58
C LEU A 84 -11.42 21.22 6.55
N ASP A 85 -11.78 20.43 5.55
CA ASP A 85 -13.15 20.03 5.23
C ASP A 85 -13.43 18.55 5.56
N GLY A 86 -12.45 17.85 6.14
CA GLY A 86 -12.54 16.42 6.43
C GLY A 86 -12.26 15.53 5.23
N GLN A 87 -12.05 16.07 4.03
CA GLN A 87 -11.96 15.32 2.78
C GLN A 87 -10.64 15.55 2.02
N HIS A 88 -10.17 16.79 1.91
CA HIS A 88 -9.00 17.17 1.13
C HIS A 88 -7.81 17.47 2.05
N LEU A 89 -6.63 16.98 1.66
CA LEU A 89 -5.38 17.17 2.37
C LEU A 89 -4.52 18.19 1.66
N TYR A 90 -3.93 19.09 2.44
CA TYR A 90 -3.07 20.17 1.97
C TYR A 90 -1.77 20.16 2.76
N PHE A 91 -0.67 20.48 2.10
CA PHE A 91 0.63 20.65 2.75
C PHE A 91 0.66 21.98 3.51
N VAL A 92 1.24 21.97 4.71
CA VAL A 92 1.59 23.22 5.39
C VAL A 92 2.68 23.93 4.58
N GLN A 93 2.36 25.10 4.05
CA GLN A 93 3.35 25.95 3.38
C GLN A 93 4.16 26.72 4.43
N CYS A 94 5.49 26.64 4.35
CA CYS A 94 6.41 27.47 5.13
C CYS A 94 6.55 28.87 4.53
#